data_AF-A0A1D1Z4C7-F1
#
_entry.id   AF-A0A1D1Z4C7-F1
#
_cell.length_a   1.000
_cell.length_b   1.000
_cell.length_c   1.000
_cell.angle_alpha   90.00
_cell.angle_beta   90.00
_cell.angle_gamma   90.00
#
_symmetry.space_group_name_H-M   'P 1'
#
loop_
_entity.id
_entity.type
_entity.pdbx_description
1 polymer ?
#
loop_
_entity_poly.entity_id
_entity_poly.type
_entity_poly.pdbx_seq_one_letter_code
_entity_poly.pdbx_strand_id
1 'polypeptide(L)'
;MLEAETLTNVLPGVKTIEEGVRIYRNFYTEEREKSNGVLAISLSRLDSQPYISMSALLSGLSYDGVGSLLGIMHTVGTIPDALPPPRSALLSSFMLPYRPDVEGSFLSNGARALAKHVSRSSNGWWGSFVGSDANKNELALEVINRLLTCCCWMNIHSIQPYEHVFEIRIGEGYGARWSRDGSKFIGFLEPHMEEGHAKGWRH
;
A
#
# COMPACT_ATOMS: atom_id res chain seq x y z
N MET A 1 -27.30 -11.60 -44.35
CA MET A 1 -26.58 -10.85 -43.28
C MET A 1 -26.41 -9.39 -43.65
N LEU A 2 -25.70 -9.05 -44.74
CA LEU A 2 -25.47 -7.64 -45.13
C LEU A 2 -26.76 -6.85 -45.42
N GLU A 3 -27.79 -7.49 -45.97
CA GLU A 3 -29.12 -6.88 -46.13
C GLU A 3 -29.83 -6.68 -44.78
N ALA A 4 -29.83 -7.71 -43.93
CA ALA A 4 -30.56 -7.72 -42.67
C ALA A 4 -29.97 -6.76 -41.62
N GLU A 5 -28.64 -6.68 -41.54
CA GLU A 5 -27.93 -5.86 -40.54
C GLU A 5 -27.58 -4.45 -41.04
N THR A 6 -27.95 -4.12 -42.28
CA THR A 6 -27.54 -2.93 -43.03
C THR A 6 -26.05 -2.93 -43.38
N LEU A 7 -25.73 -2.87 -44.68
CA LEU A 7 -24.37 -2.90 -45.21
C LEU A 7 -23.43 -1.90 -44.52
N THR A 8 -23.88 -0.67 -44.27
CA THR A 8 -23.07 0.38 -43.64
C THR A 8 -22.70 0.10 -42.19
N ASN A 9 -23.49 -0.69 -41.47
CA ASN A 9 -23.19 -1.06 -40.08
C ASN A 9 -22.14 -2.17 -40.00
N VAL A 10 -22.08 -3.03 -41.03
CA VAL A 10 -21.19 -4.19 -41.07
C VAL A 10 -19.87 -3.86 -41.79
N LEU A 11 -19.93 -3.15 -42.92
CA LEU A 11 -18.79 -2.76 -43.74
C LEU A 11 -18.88 -1.26 -44.10
N PRO A 12 -18.49 -0.35 -43.19
CA PRO A 12 -18.50 1.08 -43.45
C PRO A 12 -17.67 1.45 -44.69
N GLY A 13 -18.24 2.25 -45.60
CA GLY A 13 -17.58 2.73 -46.82
C GLY A 13 -17.78 1.86 -48.07
N VAL A 14 -18.36 0.66 -47.93
CA VAL A 14 -18.71 -0.22 -49.06
C VAL A 14 -20.04 0.22 -49.67
N LYS A 15 -20.13 0.26 -51.00
CA LYS A 15 -21.29 0.85 -51.69
C LYS A 15 -22.37 -0.16 -52.07
N THR A 16 -22.00 -1.41 -52.34
CA THR A 16 -22.97 -2.45 -52.76
C THR A 16 -22.76 -3.77 -52.02
N ILE A 17 -23.80 -4.60 -51.98
CA ILE A 17 -23.76 -5.90 -51.32
C ILE A 17 -22.78 -6.84 -52.04
N GLU A 18 -22.74 -6.79 -53.37
CA GLU A 18 -21.84 -7.60 -54.20
C GLU A 18 -20.37 -7.30 -53.89
N GLU A 19 -20.04 -6.02 -53.70
CA GLU A 19 -18.72 -5.59 -53.25
C GLU A 19 -18.42 -6.10 -51.83
N GLY A 20 -19.40 -6.01 -50.92
CA GLY A 20 -19.28 -6.55 -49.56
C GLY A 20 -19.06 -8.06 -49.51
N VAL A 21 -19.77 -8.83 -50.34
CA VAL A 21 -19.58 -10.28 -50.47
C VAL A 21 -18.18 -10.59 -51.01
N ARG A 22 -17.67 -9.82 -51.99
CA ARG A 22 -16.30 -9.99 -52.49
C ARG A 22 -15.25 -9.76 -51.41
N ILE A 23 -15.47 -8.82 -50.49
CA ILE A 23 -14.56 -8.59 -49.34
C ILE A 23 -14.49 -9.86 -48.48
N TYR A 24 -15.63 -10.46 -48.14
CA TYR A 24 -15.66 -11.70 -47.36
C TYR A 24 -15.04 -12.90 -48.07
N ARG A 25 -15.13 -12.96 -49.41
CA ARG A 25 -14.49 -14.02 -50.21
C ARG A 25 -12.96 -13.99 -50.14
N ASN A 26 -12.35 -12.91 -49.67
CA ASN A 26 -10.92 -12.87 -49.35
C ASN A 26 -10.56 -13.62 -48.05
N PHE A 27 -11.55 -13.89 -47.19
CA PHE A 27 -11.34 -14.51 -45.87
C PHE A 27 -11.89 -15.95 -45.78
N TYR A 28 -12.99 -16.25 -46.47
CA TYR A 28 -13.58 -17.59 -46.48
C TYR A 28 -14.29 -17.93 -47.79
N THR A 29 -14.31 -19.22 -48.13
CA THR A 29 -14.94 -19.73 -49.37
C THR A 29 -16.45 -19.85 -49.24
N GLU A 30 -17.12 -19.92 -50.39
CA GLU A 30 -18.58 -20.08 -50.44
C GLU A 30 -19.04 -21.43 -49.89
N GLU A 31 -18.25 -22.50 -50.06
CA GLU A 31 -18.57 -23.82 -49.52
C GLU A 31 -18.57 -23.81 -47.99
N ARG A 32 -17.60 -23.11 -47.38
CA ARG A 32 -17.53 -22.94 -45.91
C ARG A 32 -18.68 -22.10 -45.37
N GLU A 33 -19.10 -21.09 -46.11
CA GLU A 33 -20.26 -20.27 -45.76
C GLU A 33 -21.56 -21.10 -45.85
N LYS A 34 -21.73 -21.89 -46.92
CA LYS A 34 -22.91 -22.76 -47.08
C LYS A 34 -22.98 -23.86 -46.03
N SER A 35 -21.83 -24.38 -45.57
CA SER A 35 -21.81 -25.44 -44.56
C SER A 35 -22.08 -24.93 -43.14
N ASN A 36 -21.64 -23.71 -42.81
CA ASN A 36 -21.66 -23.20 -41.44
C ASN A 36 -22.62 -22.02 -41.21
N GLY A 37 -23.06 -21.35 -42.27
CA GLY A 37 -23.79 -20.10 -42.20
C GLY A 37 -22.90 -18.89 -41.88
N VAL A 38 -23.56 -17.76 -41.60
CA VAL A 38 -22.92 -16.48 -41.23
C VAL A 38 -23.53 -15.98 -39.94
N LEU A 39 -22.67 -15.60 -38.98
CA LEU A 39 -23.07 -14.97 -37.72
C LEU A 39 -22.72 -13.48 -37.75
N ALA A 40 -23.70 -12.61 -37.49
CA ALA A 40 -23.46 -11.20 -37.23
C ALA A 40 -23.29 -10.98 -35.72
N ILE A 41 -22.19 -10.35 -35.32
CA ILE A 41 -21.93 -10.01 -33.91
C ILE A 41 -22.08 -8.50 -33.77
N SER A 42 -23.14 -8.06 -33.09
CA SER A 42 -23.33 -6.66 -32.76
C SER A 42 -22.50 -6.29 -31.54
N LEU A 43 -21.62 -5.29 -31.71
CA LEU A 43 -20.79 -4.75 -30.64
C LEU A 43 -21.19 -3.29 -30.41
N SER A 44 -21.44 -2.93 -29.15
CA SER A 44 -21.60 -1.54 -28.74
C SER A 44 -20.36 -1.11 -27.97
N ARG A 45 -19.83 0.07 -28.30
CA ARG A 45 -18.81 0.72 -27.48
C ARG A 45 -19.54 1.45 -26.36
N LEU A 46 -19.27 1.09 -25.10
CA LEU A 46 -19.72 1.92 -23.99
C LEU A 46 -19.02 3.28 -24.07
N ASP A 47 -19.80 4.36 -24.09
CA ASP A 47 -19.34 5.76 -24.19
C ASP A 47 -18.42 6.17 -23.05
N SER A 48 -18.56 5.53 -21.88
CA SER A 48 -17.73 5.75 -20.71
C SER A 48 -17.06 4.44 -20.33
N GLN A 49 -15.76 4.34 -20.61
CA GLN A 49 -14.96 3.27 -20.07
C GLN A 49 -14.58 3.63 -18.61
N PRO A 50 -14.75 2.73 -17.63
CA PRO A 50 -14.46 3.03 -16.22
C PRO A 50 -13.04 3.58 -15.96
N TYR A 51 -12.07 3.20 -16.79
CA TYR A 51 -10.69 3.71 -16.68
C TYR A 51 -10.59 5.22 -16.96
N ILE A 52 -11.52 5.81 -17.72
CA ILE A 52 -11.54 7.26 -18.00
C ILE A 52 -11.84 8.01 -16.69
N SER A 53 -12.90 7.61 -15.99
CA SER A 53 -13.25 8.19 -14.69
C SER A 53 -12.16 7.94 -13.65
N MET A 54 -11.59 6.73 -13.62
CA MET A 54 -10.47 6.42 -12.72
C MET A 54 -9.25 7.29 -13.01
N SER A 55 -8.88 7.46 -14.28
CA SER A 55 -7.75 8.30 -14.70
C SER A 55 -7.96 9.78 -14.33
N ALA A 56 -9.18 10.29 -14.52
CA ALA A 56 -9.54 11.65 -14.12
C ALA A 56 -9.45 11.84 -12.59
N LEU A 57 -9.93 10.85 -11.81
CA LEU A 57 -9.83 10.86 -10.35
C LEU A 57 -8.37 10.85 -9.88
N LEU A 58 -7.55 9.94 -10.41
CA LEU A 58 -6.13 9.85 -10.04
C LEU A 58 -5.37 11.13 -10.43
N SER A 59 -5.66 11.68 -11.61
CA SER A 59 -5.07 12.94 -12.07
C SER A 59 -5.48 14.12 -11.18
N GLY A 60 -6.73 14.16 -10.74
CA GLY A 60 -7.23 15.20 -9.83
C GLY A 60 -6.69 15.07 -8.40
N LEU A 61 -6.47 13.84 -7.92
CA LEU A 61 -5.86 13.60 -6.60
C LEU A 61 -4.38 13.95 -6.58
N SER A 62 -3.67 13.80 -7.69
CA SER A 62 -2.21 13.93 -7.76
C SER A 62 -1.48 12.96 -6.82
N TYR A 63 -0.15 13.08 -6.71
CA TYR A 63 0.65 12.25 -5.79
C TYR A 63 0.21 12.45 -4.34
N ASP A 64 0.03 13.70 -3.91
CA ASP A 64 -0.27 14.04 -2.53
C ASP A 64 -1.64 13.55 -2.08
N GLY A 65 -2.65 13.64 -2.96
CA GLY A 65 -4.00 13.16 -2.65
C GLY A 65 -4.08 11.64 -2.59
N VAL A 66 -3.41 10.93 -3.51
CA VAL A 66 -3.31 9.46 -3.44
C VAL A 66 -2.55 9.04 -2.19
N GLY A 67 -1.42 9.70 -1.88
CA GLY A 67 -0.67 9.48 -0.65
C GLY A 67 -1.52 9.67 0.59
N SER A 68 -2.27 10.77 0.67
CA SER A 68 -3.15 11.08 1.80
C SER A 68 -4.23 10.01 2.02
N LEU A 69 -4.81 9.47 0.95
CA LEU A 69 -5.78 8.36 1.03
C LEU A 69 -5.14 7.06 1.55
N LEU A 70 -3.85 6.87 1.32
CA LEU A 70 -3.06 5.75 1.84
C LEU A 70 -2.47 6.03 3.24
N GLY A 71 -2.79 7.19 3.83
CA GLY A 71 -2.25 7.63 5.11
C GLY A 71 -0.80 8.14 5.05
N ILE A 72 -0.23 8.31 3.86
CA ILE A 72 1.08 8.92 3.63
C ILE A 72 0.93 10.43 3.68
N MET A 73 1.59 11.06 4.63
CA MET A 73 1.44 12.48 4.91
C MET A 73 2.63 13.27 4.39
N HIS A 74 2.35 14.44 3.83
CA HIS A 74 3.36 15.43 3.44
C HIS A 74 3.39 16.55 4.46
N THR A 75 4.45 16.61 5.25
CA THR A 75 4.69 17.65 6.26
C THR A 75 6.05 18.31 6.03
N VAL A 76 6.34 19.35 6.81
CA VAL A 76 7.69 19.96 6.80
C VAL A 76 8.73 18.88 7.10
N GLY A 77 9.74 18.78 6.25
CA GLY A 77 10.80 17.78 6.35
C GLY A 77 10.50 16.44 5.66
N THR A 78 9.31 16.25 5.07
CA THR A 78 9.01 15.08 4.24
C THR A 78 9.99 15.00 3.07
N ILE A 79 10.47 13.79 2.79
CA ILE A 79 11.27 13.49 1.61
C ILE A 79 10.32 13.29 0.42
N PRO A 80 10.42 14.12 -0.63
CA PRO A 80 9.59 13.97 -1.83
C PRO A 80 9.74 12.59 -2.46
N ASP A 81 8.65 12.08 -3.03
CA ASP A 81 8.59 10.81 -3.78
C ASP A 81 9.00 9.55 -3.00
N ALA A 82 9.20 9.65 -1.67
CA ALA A 82 9.62 8.53 -0.85
C ALA A 82 8.43 7.62 -0.52
N LEU A 83 8.57 6.33 -0.85
CA LEU A 83 7.56 5.31 -0.58
C LEU A 83 7.85 4.56 0.72
N PRO A 84 6.82 4.20 1.51
CA PRO A 84 6.98 3.43 2.75
C PRO A 84 7.66 2.09 2.47
N PRO A 85 8.60 1.64 3.33
CA PRO A 85 9.21 0.32 3.21
C PRO A 85 8.16 -0.79 3.29
N PRO A 86 8.39 -1.96 2.65
CA PRO A 86 7.46 -3.07 2.74
C PRO A 86 7.34 -3.57 4.18
N ARG A 87 6.12 -3.97 4.58
CA ARG A 87 5.83 -4.48 5.93
C ARG A 87 6.78 -5.60 6.37
N SER A 88 7.19 -6.45 5.43
CA SER A 88 8.16 -7.53 5.67
C SER A 88 9.53 -7.02 6.12
N ALA A 89 10.04 -5.92 5.53
CA ALA A 89 11.30 -5.31 5.94
C ALA A 89 11.19 -4.71 7.35
N LEU A 90 10.08 -4.03 7.64
CA LEU A 90 9.81 -3.44 8.96
C LEU A 90 9.76 -4.51 10.06
N LEU A 91 9.06 -5.62 9.81
CA LEU A 91 8.97 -6.73 10.75
C LEU A 91 10.29 -7.48 10.89
N SER A 92 11.02 -7.68 9.79
CA SER A 92 12.32 -8.34 9.80
C SER A 92 13.31 -7.60 10.71
N SER A 93 13.50 -6.30 10.50
CA SER A 93 14.42 -5.49 11.31
C SER A 93 13.99 -5.36 12.77
N PHE A 94 12.68 -5.36 13.04
CA PHE A 94 12.11 -5.38 14.38
C PHE A 94 12.40 -6.68 15.14
N MET A 95 12.36 -7.82 14.44
CA MET A 95 12.54 -9.15 15.01
C MET A 95 14.00 -9.59 15.14
N LEU A 96 14.96 -8.85 14.57
CA LEU A 96 16.39 -9.13 14.71
C LEU A 96 16.81 -9.21 16.20
N PRO A 97 17.71 -10.13 16.58
CA PRO A 97 18.25 -10.21 17.93
C PRO A 97 18.93 -8.90 18.35
N TYR A 98 18.67 -8.45 19.57
CA TYR A 98 19.28 -7.22 20.10
C TYR A 98 20.78 -7.39 20.43
N ARG A 99 21.17 -8.58 20.88
CA ARG A 99 22.55 -8.96 21.21
C ARG A 99 22.85 -10.36 20.68
N PRO A 100 23.11 -10.49 19.36
CA PRO A 100 23.33 -11.80 18.75
C PRO A 100 24.59 -12.50 19.30
N ASP A 101 25.56 -11.74 19.80
CA ASP A 101 26.83 -12.27 20.32
C ASP A 101 26.72 -12.81 21.76
N VAL A 102 25.58 -12.64 22.42
CA VAL A 102 25.36 -13.11 23.80
C VAL A 102 24.61 -14.43 23.77
N GLU A 103 25.29 -15.50 24.15
CA GLU A 103 24.71 -16.85 24.19
C GLU A 103 23.50 -16.90 25.15
N GLY A 104 22.40 -17.50 24.69
CA GLY A 104 21.15 -17.63 25.45
C GLY A 104 20.25 -16.38 25.47
N SER A 105 20.66 -15.26 24.87
CA SER A 105 19.81 -14.06 24.72
C SER A 105 19.04 -14.10 23.40
N PHE A 106 17.72 -14.23 23.46
CA PHE A 106 16.86 -14.29 22.28
C PHE A 106 15.96 -13.05 22.12
N LEU A 107 16.13 -12.05 22.99
CA LEU A 107 15.36 -10.82 22.95
C LEU A 107 15.57 -10.05 21.63
N SER A 108 14.48 -9.68 20.97
CA SER A 108 14.51 -8.91 19.73
C SER A 108 14.77 -7.42 20.00
N ASN A 109 15.19 -6.68 18.96
CA ASN A 109 15.29 -5.23 18.98
C ASN A 109 13.95 -4.58 19.38
N GLY A 110 12.85 -5.11 18.84
CA GLY A 110 11.49 -4.69 19.16
C GLY A 110 11.14 -4.87 20.64
N ALA A 111 11.39 -6.05 21.20
CA ALA A 111 11.12 -6.32 22.61
C ALA A 111 12.02 -5.48 23.53
N ARG A 112 13.30 -5.30 23.17
CA ARG A 112 14.21 -4.43 23.91
C ARG A 112 13.73 -2.98 23.93
N ALA A 113 13.19 -2.49 22.82
CA ALA A 113 12.61 -1.15 22.75
C ALA A 113 11.34 -1.07 23.60
N LEU A 114 10.43 -2.06 23.49
CA LEU A 114 9.18 -2.09 24.26
C LEU A 114 9.41 -2.00 25.77
N ALA A 115 10.43 -2.68 26.29
CA ALA A 115 10.81 -2.61 27.70
C ALA A 115 11.04 -1.16 28.20
N LYS A 116 11.53 -0.26 27.34
CA LYS A 116 11.74 1.16 27.67
C LYS A 116 10.43 1.93 27.77
N HIS A 117 9.39 1.50 27.06
CA HIS A 117 8.11 2.19 26.99
C HIS A 117 7.12 1.69 28.05
N VAL A 118 7.13 0.38 28.34
CA VAL A 118 6.32 -0.20 29.43
C VAL A 118 6.65 0.43 30.78
N SER A 119 7.91 0.81 31.02
CA SER A 119 8.33 1.51 32.24
C SER A 119 7.98 3.00 32.27
N ARG A 120 7.52 3.58 31.16
CA ARG A 120 7.20 5.01 31.03
C ARG A 120 5.70 5.30 30.97
N SER A 121 4.87 4.30 30.65
CA SER A 121 3.43 4.46 30.55
C SER A 121 2.71 3.78 31.72
N SER A 122 2.06 4.58 32.56
CA SER A 122 1.28 4.12 33.71
C SER A 122 -0.09 3.53 33.32
N ASN A 123 -0.57 3.84 32.11
CA ASN A 123 -1.90 3.41 31.62
C ASN A 123 -1.95 1.98 31.07
N GLY A 124 -0.81 1.26 31.03
CA GLY A 124 -0.74 -0.13 30.57
C GLY A 124 -0.88 -0.33 29.06
N TRP A 125 -0.90 0.73 28.23
CA TRP A 125 -1.13 0.64 26.78
C TRP A 125 -0.14 -0.29 26.07
N TRP A 126 1.13 -0.29 26.51
CA TRP A 126 2.21 -1.12 25.99
C TRP A 126 2.20 -2.58 26.48
N GLY A 127 1.26 -2.94 27.36
CA GLY A 127 1.13 -4.29 27.92
C GLY A 127 2.07 -4.61 29.09
N SER A 128 2.05 -5.87 29.53
CA SER A 128 2.81 -6.36 30.69
C SER A 128 4.09 -7.07 30.25
N PHE A 129 5.24 -6.40 30.43
CA PHE A 129 6.54 -6.91 29.97
C PHE A 129 7.20 -7.87 30.98
N VAL A 130 6.61 -9.06 31.13
CA VAL A 130 7.04 -10.09 32.08
C VAL A 130 7.32 -11.44 31.40
N GLY A 131 7.96 -12.36 32.11
CA GLY A 131 8.25 -13.71 31.61
C GLY A 131 9.55 -13.84 30.80
N SER A 132 9.60 -14.88 29.98
CA SER A 132 10.76 -15.26 29.16
C SER A 132 10.98 -14.30 27.99
N ASP A 133 12.14 -14.39 27.32
CA ASP A 133 12.41 -13.64 26.08
C ASP A 133 11.38 -13.96 24.99
N ALA A 134 10.90 -15.21 24.92
CA ALA A 134 9.83 -15.59 24.00
C ALA A 134 8.53 -14.82 24.28
N ASN A 135 8.11 -14.73 25.56
CA ASN A 135 6.90 -13.98 25.93
C ASN A 135 7.04 -12.48 25.63
N LYS A 136 8.21 -11.91 25.89
CA LYS A 136 8.50 -10.50 25.61
C LYS A 136 8.51 -10.20 24.12
N ASN A 137 9.08 -11.10 23.32
CA ASN A 137 9.09 -11.00 21.86
C ASN A 137 7.67 -11.13 21.28
N GLU A 138 6.86 -12.03 21.81
CA GLU A 138 5.45 -12.20 21.42
C GLU A 138 4.64 -10.93 21.69
N LEU A 139 4.73 -10.38 22.91
CA LEU A 139 4.08 -9.10 23.24
C LEU A 139 4.55 -7.96 22.32
N ALA A 140 5.86 -7.86 22.07
CA ALA A 140 6.39 -6.85 21.17
C ALA A 140 5.84 -7.00 19.74
N LEU A 141 5.70 -8.24 19.27
CA LEU A 141 5.12 -8.54 17.97
C LEU A 141 3.62 -8.22 17.90
N GLU A 142 2.87 -8.45 18.97
CA GLU A 142 1.47 -8.04 19.09
C GLU A 142 1.33 -6.52 18.98
N VAL A 143 2.13 -5.79 19.76
CA VAL A 143 2.13 -4.31 19.78
C VAL A 143 2.47 -3.73 18.41
N ILE A 144 3.54 -4.20 17.76
CA ILE A 144 3.92 -3.66 16.44
C ILE A 144 2.89 -4.01 15.37
N ASN A 145 2.28 -5.20 15.43
CA ASN A 145 1.21 -5.55 14.51
C ASN A 145 -0.03 -4.69 14.71
N ARG A 146 -0.39 -4.35 15.96
CA ARG A 146 -1.46 -3.39 16.25
C ARG A 146 -1.14 -2.03 15.62
N LEU A 147 0.07 -1.50 15.82
CA LEU A 147 0.49 -0.22 15.23
C LEU A 147 0.43 -0.24 13.70
N LEU A 148 0.94 -1.29 13.06
CA LEU A 148 0.94 -1.41 11.60
C LEU A 148 -0.47 -1.62 11.01
N THR A 149 -1.39 -2.25 11.74
CA THR A 149 -2.76 -2.50 11.28
C THR A 149 -3.68 -1.30 11.51
N CYS A 150 -3.51 -0.58 12.63
CA CYS A 150 -4.30 0.60 12.97
C CYS A 150 -3.65 1.92 12.51
N CYS A 151 -2.56 1.84 11.72
CA CYS A 151 -1.83 2.99 11.24
C CYS A 151 -2.76 3.91 10.43
N CYS A 152 -2.94 5.14 10.89
CA CYS A 152 -3.72 6.18 10.21
C CYS A 152 -2.84 7.35 9.75
N TRP A 153 -1.55 7.30 10.05
CA TRP A 153 -0.57 8.32 9.71
C TRP A 153 0.78 7.66 9.47
N MET A 154 1.42 7.93 8.34
CA MET A 154 2.81 7.54 8.09
C MET A 154 3.54 8.59 7.27
N ASN A 155 4.85 8.69 7.45
CA ASN A 155 5.68 9.66 6.72
C ASN A 155 7.13 9.20 6.66
N ILE A 156 7.83 9.59 5.58
CA ILE A 156 9.28 9.53 5.48
C ILE A 156 9.82 10.96 5.55
N HIS A 157 10.50 11.28 6.64
CA HIS A 157 10.92 12.66 6.91
C HIS A 157 12.26 12.73 7.62
N SER A 158 12.87 13.91 7.56
CA SER A 158 14.13 14.21 8.22
C SER A 158 13.91 14.61 9.68
N ILE A 159 14.61 13.95 10.61
CA ILE A 159 14.60 14.31 12.04
C ILE A 159 16.02 14.39 12.57
N GLN A 160 16.38 15.41 13.34
CA GLN A 160 17.66 15.37 14.06
C GLN A 160 17.59 14.37 15.23
N PRO A 161 18.67 13.61 15.56
CA PRO A 161 20.00 13.58 14.92
C PRO A 161 20.11 12.59 13.75
N TYR A 162 19.01 12.00 13.29
CA TYR A 162 19.00 11.06 12.17
C TYR A 162 19.02 11.81 10.82
N GLU A 163 19.31 11.12 9.72
CA GLU A 163 19.20 11.75 8.41
C GLU A 163 17.74 11.69 7.94
N HIS A 164 17.22 10.48 7.74
CA HIS A 164 15.87 10.23 7.27
C HIS A 164 15.27 9.00 7.95
N VAL A 165 14.01 9.09 8.35
CA VAL A 165 13.31 8.04 9.07
C VAL A 165 11.96 7.76 8.44
N PHE A 166 11.51 6.50 8.54
CA PHE A 166 10.12 6.13 8.30
C PHE A 166 9.40 6.06 9.65
N GLU A 167 8.26 6.73 9.76
CA GLU A 167 7.47 6.80 10.98
C GLU A 167 6.02 6.45 10.70
N ILE A 168 5.40 5.71 11.63
CA ILE A 168 3.97 5.43 11.64
C ILE A 168 3.36 5.88 12.97
N ARG A 169 2.09 6.28 12.93
CA ARG A 169 1.28 6.57 14.10
C ARG A 169 -0.16 6.08 13.93
N ILE A 170 -0.77 5.74 15.06
CA ILE A 170 -2.20 5.45 15.18
C ILE A 170 -2.94 6.68 15.73
N GLY A 171 -4.28 6.62 15.76
CA GLY A 171 -5.14 7.72 16.18
C GLY A 171 -4.87 8.23 17.60
N GLU A 172 -4.49 7.35 18.53
CA GLU A 172 -4.12 7.75 19.89
C GLU A 172 -2.72 8.41 20.00
N GLY A 173 -1.99 8.53 18.90
CA GLY A 173 -0.68 9.18 18.84
C GLY A 173 0.51 8.26 19.10
N TYR A 174 0.30 7.02 19.57
CA TYR A 174 1.36 6.01 19.66
C TYR A 174 1.93 5.68 18.29
N GLY A 175 3.21 5.31 18.23
CA GLY A 175 3.86 5.06 16.95
C GLY A 175 5.13 4.24 17.02
N ALA A 176 5.75 4.09 15.86
CA ALA A 176 6.99 3.35 15.67
C ALA A 176 7.82 3.99 14.55
N ARG A 177 9.14 3.84 14.64
CA ARG A 177 10.08 4.44 13.71
C ARG A 177 11.16 3.47 13.25
N TRP A 178 11.54 3.58 11.99
CA TRP A 178 12.63 2.85 11.35
C TRP A 178 13.55 3.83 10.61
N SER A 179 14.72 3.33 10.17
CA SER A 179 15.47 3.95 9.08
C SER A 179 14.57 4.11 7.85
N ARG A 180 14.91 5.06 6.97
CA ARG A 180 14.16 5.34 5.73
C ARG A 180 13.81 4.10 4.91
N ASP A 181 14.71 3.13 4.84
CA ASP A 181 14.59 1.88 4.06
C ASP A 181 13.95 0.73 4.86
N GLY A 182 13.60 0.93 6.13
CA GLY A 182 13.04 -0.09 7.01
C GLY A 182 14.03 -1.13 7.53
N SER A 183 15.33 -1.03 7.17
CA SER A 183 16.34 -2.03 7.52
C SER A 183 16.73 -2.01 9.00
N LYS A 184 16.44 -0.92 9.71
CA LYS A 184 16.74 -0.76 11.13
C LYS A 184 15.53 -0.21 11.89
N PHE A 185 15.07 -0.96 12.88
CA PHE A 185 14.11 -0.43 13.86
C PHE A 185 14.80 0.58 14.79
N ILE A 186 14.23 1.78 14.91
CA ILE A 186 14.77 2.88 15.73
C ILE A 186 14.12 2.87 17.12
N GLY A 187 12.78 2.72 17.19
CA GLY A 187 12.08 2.64 18.45
C GLY A 187 10.59 2.98 18.35
N PHE A 188 9.90 2.86 19.48
CA PHE A 188 8.51 3.26 19.63
C PHE A 188 8.39 4.75 19.97
N LEU A 189 7.18 5.28 19.83
CA LEU A 189 6.84 6.68 20.02
C LEU A 189 5.63 6.78 20.93
N GLU A 190 5.73 7.68 21.90
CA GLU A 190 4.61 8.06 22.77
C GLU A 190 3.71 9.09 22.07
N PRO A 191 2.47 9.26 22.54
CA PRO A 191 1.60 10.36 22.13
C PRO A 191 2.27 11.70 22.40
N HIS A 192 1.93 12.71 21.60
CA HIS A 192 2.44 14.05 21.83
C HIS A 192 1.99 14.57 23.20
N MET A 193 2.92 15.12 23.95
CA MET A 193 2.70 15.75 25.25
C MET A 193 3.40 17.11 25.26
N GLU A 194 2.74 18.12 25.81
CA GLU A 194 3.35 19.43 26.06
C GLU A 194 4.55 19.27 27.02
N GLU A 195 5.71 19.74 26.55
CA GLU A 195 7.02 19.55 27.21
C GLU A 195 7.41 18.06 27.43
N GLY A 196 6.93 17.15 26.59
CA GLY A 196 7.21 15.71 26.72
C GLY A 196 8.69 15.36 26.83
N HIS A 197 9.57 16.09 26.12
CA HIS A 197 11.02 15.91 26.25
C HIS A 197 11.54 16.19 27.67
N ALA A 198 11.13 17.29 28.31
CA ALA A 198 11.51 17.63 29.67
C ALA A 198 10.94 16.63 30.69
N LYS A 199 9.78 16.03 30.40
CA LYS A 199 9.12 15.01 31.24
C LYS A 199 9.59 13.58 30.94
N GLY A 200 10.54 13.41 30.02
CA GLY A 200 11.04 12.10 29.59
C GLY A 200 9.98 11.20 28.96
N TRP A 201 8.91 11.79 28.41
CA TRP A 201 7.76 11.11 27.82
C TRP A 201 7.13 10.08 28.77
N ARG A 202 7.03 10.42 30.06
CA ARG A 202 6.30 9.61 31.05
C ARG A 202 4.82 9.99 31.02
N HIS A 203 3.97 9.00 30.82
CA HIS A 203 2.51 9.14 30.78
C HIS A 203 1.86 8.43 31.97
#